data_AF-A0A959YHS9-F1
#
_entry.id   AF-A0A959YHS9-F1
#
_cell.length_a   1.000
_cell.length_b   1.000
_cell.length_c   1.000
_cell.angle_alpha   90.00
_cell.angle_beta   90.00
_cell.angle_gamma   90.00
#
_symmetry.space_group_name_H-M   'P 1'
#
loop_
_entity.id
_entity.type
_entity.pdbx_description
1 polymer ?
#
loop_
_entity_poly.entity_id
_entity_poly.type
_entity_poly.pdbx_seq_one_letter_code
_entity_poly.pdbx_strand_id
1 'polypeptide(L)'
;MDRKLLALIALGATLSWNQVQASHVSGGEIVYECLGNGEYQFSLILYRDCAGIDLDADYDLDFTSSCGNLTLNVQSVSVQEVSQLCPDDLPNSTCNNGNLPGLEEHIYTGTITVPPCDDWTVSWSLCCRNDAIVNLLDPDLQDGYLEASFNNVDFACDNSPQFT
;
A
#
# COMPACT_ATOMS: atom_id res chain seq x y z
N MET A 1 -13.59 17.89 54.84
CA MET A 1 -13.08 17.75 53.46
C MET A 1 -13.08 16.27 53.13
N ASP A 2 -14.13 15.86 52.43
CA ASP A 2 -14.54 14.47 52.31
C ASP A 2 -13.59 13.64 51.46
N ARG A 3 -13.19 12.46 51.97
CA ARG A 3 -12.37 11.45 51.26
C ARG A 3 -12.99 10.99 49.93
N LYS A 4 -14.27 11.29 49.70
CA LYS A 4 -14.99 11.05 48.44
C LYS A 4 -14.55 11.99 47.31
N LEU A 5 -14.04 13.18 47.62
CA LEU A 5 -13.54 14.11 46.60
C LEU A 5 -12.18 13.68 46.02
N LEU A 6 -11.33 13.05 46.84
CA LEU A 6 -10.00 12.58 46.41
C LEU A 6 -10.09 11.38 45.45
N ALA A 7 -11.12 10.55 45.56
CA ALA A 7 -11.34 9.42 44.66
C ALA A 7 -11.81 9.86 43.26
N LEU A 8 -12.51 10.99 43.15
CA LEU A 8 -12.97 11.53 41.87
C LEU A 8 -11.86 12.24 41.08
N ILE A 9 -10.87 12.81 41.77
CA ILE A 9 -9.72 13.46 41.11
C ILE A 9 -8.71 12.41 40.61
N ALA A 10 -8.58 11.26 41.29
CA ALA A 10 -7.70 10.18 40.87
C ALA A 10 -8.21 9.38 39.65
N LEU A 11 -9.52 9.41 39.36
CA LEU A 11 -10.12 8.72 38.21
C LEU A 11 -10.09 9.56 36.92
N GLY A 12 -9.75 10.85 37.00
CA GLY A 12 -9.69 11.77 35.85
C GLY A 12 -8.31 11.88 35.18
N ALA A 13 -7.28 11.19 35.69
CA ALA A 13 -5.88 11.43 35.32
C ALA A 13 -5.23 10.34 34.45
N THR A 14 -5.98 9.40 33.87
CA THR A 14 -5.42 8.31 33.05
C THR A 14 -6.06 8.15 31.68
N LEU A 15 -6.58 9.24 31.10
CA LEU A 15 -6.83 9.28 29.66
C LEU A 15 -5.60 9.89 29.00
N SER A 16 -4.56 9.07 28.86
CA SER A 16 -3.50 9.31 27.91
C SER A 16 -4.16 9.36 26.53
N TRP A 17 -4.12 10.51 25.89
CA TRP A 17 -4.55 10.68 24.50
C TRP A 17 -3.48 10.00 23.64
N ASN A 18 -3.58 8.69 23.46
CA ASN A 18 -2.85 8.04 22.38
C ASN A 18 -3.49 8.56 21.10
N GLN A 19 -2.79 9.42 20.36
CA GLN A 19 -3.10 9.60 18.95
C GLN A 19 -2.83 8.24 18.29
N VAL A 20 -3.88 7.48 18.03
CA VAL A 20 -3.79 6.32 17.14
C VAL A 20 -3.72 6.93 15.74
N GLN A 21 -2.51 7.15 15.22
CA GLN A 21 -2.36 7.47 13.80
C GLN A 21 -2.57 6.17 13.02
N ALA A 22 -3.79 5.99 12.53
CA ALA A 22 -4.05 5.05 11.44
C ALA A 22 -3.83 5.81 10.13
N SER A 23 -2.79 5.46 9.39
CA SER A 23 -2.63 5.94 8.02
C SER A 23 -2.10 4.80 7.18
N HIS A 24 -2.85 4.51 6.11
CA HIS A 24 -2.64 3.38 5.22
C HIS A 24 -2.23 3.87 3.82
N VAL A 25 -2.23 2.96 2.84
CA VAL A 25 -1.85 3.23 1.46
C VAL A 25 -2.64 4.41 0.88
N SER A 26 -1.90 5.41 0.40
CA SER A 26 -2.43 6.60 -0.29
C SER A 26 -2.87 6.28 -1.72
N GLY A 27 -2.22 5.30 -2.33
CA GLY A 27 -2.52 4.79 -3.66
C GLY A 27 -1.49 3.75 -4.09
N GLY A 28 -1.63 3.22 -5.30
CA GLY A 28 -0.67 2.28 -5.84
C GLY A 28 -1.11 1.73 -7.18
N GLU A 29 -0.31 0.83 -7.71
CA GLU A 29 -0.56 0.12 -8.97
C GLU A 29 0.08 -1.27 -8.97
N ILE A 30 -0.43 -2.14 -9.83
CA ILE A 30 0.18 -3.44 -10.16
C ILE A 30 0.62 -3.36 -11.61
N VAL A 31 1.92 -3.54 -11.84
CA VAL A 31 2.52 -3.57 -13.17
C VAL A 31 3.20 -4.91 -13.41
N TYR A 32 3.35 -5.31 -14.66
CA TYR A 32 3.99 -6.57 -15.02
C TYR A 32 4.84 -6.47 -16.30
N GLU A 33 5.93 -7.23 -16.31
CA GLU A 33 6.83 -7.40 -17.45
C GLU A 33 6.94 -8.88 -17.81
N CYS A 34 6.75 -9.20 -19.09
CA CYS A 34 6.98 -10.54 -19.61
C CYS A 34 8.50 -10.81 -19.75
N LEU A 35 8.98 -11.85 -19.07
CA LEU A 35 10.37 -12.33 -19.16
C LEU A 35 10.55 -13.41 -20.25
N GLY A 36 9.45 -13.87 -20.83
CA GLY A 36 9.39 -14.91 -21.86
C GLY A 36 9.02 -16.29 -21.30
N ASN A 37 8.64 -17.22 -22.19
CA ASN A 37 8.23 -18.58 -21.84
C ASN A 37 7.10 -18.68 -20.79
N GLY A 38 6.20 -17.68 -20.74
CA GLY A 38 5.12 -17.61 -19.76
C GLY A 38 5.57 -17.16 -18.36
N GLU A 39 6.82 -16.75 -18.21
CA GLU A 39 7.33 -16.14 -16.98
C GLU A 39 7.13 -14.63 -17.00
N TYR A 40 6.61 -14.10 -15.89
CA TYR A 40 6.32 -12.68 -15.71
C TYR A 40 6.92 -12.20 -14.39
N GLN A 41 7.48 -11.00 -14.38
CA GLN A 41 7.77 -10.25 -13.18
C GLN A 41 6.59 -9.32 -12.90
N PHE A 42 5.99 -9.44 -11.72
CA PHE A 42 4.99 -8.50 -11.22
C PHE A 42 5.64 -7.55 -10.24
N SER A 43 5.28 -6.27 -10.33
CA SER A 43 5.61 -5.26 -9.34
C SER A 43 4.34 -4.66 -8.74
N LEU A 44 4.27 -4.66 -7.41
CA LEU A 44 3.30 -3.89 -6.66
C LEU A 44 3.98 -2.61 -6.20
N ILE A 45 3.45 -1.47 -6.62
CA ILE A 45 3.96 -0.14 -6.27
C ILE A 45 2.94 0.50 -5.34
N LEU A 46 3.35 0.85 -4.12
CA LEU A 46 2.48 1.45 -3.11
C LEU A 46 3.02 2.82 -2.71
N TYR A 47 2.11 3.79 -2.59
CA TYR A 47 2.41 5.13 -2.08
C TYR A 47 1.90 5.26 -0.66
N ARG A 48 2.78 5.66 0.26
CA ARG A 48 2.51 5.73 1.70
C ARG A 48 2.81 7.13 2.23
N ASP A 49 1.92 7.66 3.06
CA ASP A 49 2.21 8.86 3.84
C ASP A 49 3.20 8.50 4.97
N CYS A 50 4.32 9.21 5.04
CA CYS A 50 5.35 8.96 6.05
C CYS A 50 4.92 9.23 7.49
N ALA A 51 3.85 10.00 7.70
CA ALA A 51 3.22 10.15 9.02
C ALA A 51 2.33 8.94 9.40
N GLY A 52 2.31 7.91 8.55
CA GLY A 52 1.46 6.73 8.66
C GLY A 52 2.04 5.51 9.33
N ILE A 53 1.33 4.40 9.15
CA ILE A 53 1.77 3.07 9.57
C ILE A 53 2.74 2.52 8.52
N ASP A 54 3.77 1.80 8.97
CA ASP A 54 4.72 1.13 8.08
C ASP A 54 4.06 0.01 7.29
N LEU A 55 4.49 -0.17 6.04
CA LEU A 55 4.08 -1.29 5.20
C LEU A 55 4.88 -2.54 5.57
N ASP A 56 4.29 -3.71 5.31
CA ASP A 56 4.95 -4.99 5.52
C ASP A 56 6.09 -5.19 4.52
N ALA A 57 7.00 -6.11 4.83
CA ALA A 57 8.15 -6.42 3.98
C ALA A 57 7.76 -7.16 2.69
N ASP A 58 6.59 -7.79 2.67
CA ASP A 58 6.08 -8.58 1.57
C ASP A 58 4.54 -8.63 1.56
N TYR A 59 4.00 -8.95 0.39
CA TYR A 59 2.56 -9.08 0.15
C TYR A 59 2.28 -10.23 -0.79
N ASP A 60 1.09 -10.81 -0.68
CA ASP A 60 0.57 -11.76 -1.66
C ASP A 60 -0.26 -11.03 -2.73
N LEU A 61 -0.01 -11.37 -3.99
CA LEU A 61 -0.83 -11.03 -5.14
C LEU A 61 -1.67 -12.25 -5.52
N ASP A 62 -2.99 -12.07 -5.58
CA ASP A 62 -3.94 -13.14 -5.90
C ASP A 62 -4.37 -13.06 -7.36
N PHE A 63 -4.24 -14.18 -8.06
CA PHE A 63 -4.58 -14.34 -9.47
C PHE A 63 -5.85 -15.16 -9.60
N THR A 64 -6.80 -14.69 -10.37
CA THR A 64 -8.04 -15.39 -10.70
C THR A 64 -8.26 -15.40 -12.22
N SER A 65 -8.78 -16.51 -12.74
CA SER A 65 -9.14 -16.68 -14.15
C SER A 65 -10.15 -17.82 -14.31
N SER A 66 -10.69 -17.98 -15.52
CA SER A 66 -11.45 -19.18 -15.89
C SER A 66 -10.60 -20.47 -15.89
N CYS A 67 -9.28 -20.34 -16.01
CA CYS A 67 -8.32 -21.45 -16.06
C CYS A 67 -7.80 -21.89 -14.69
N GLY A 68 -8.03 -21.10 -13.63
CA GLY A 68 -7.61 -21.41 -12.27
C GLY A 68 -7.20 -20.19 -11.46
N ASN A 69 -6.65 -20.46 -10.28
CA ASN A 69 -6.14 -19.42 -9.37
C ASN A 69 -4.67 -19.68 -9.05
N LEU A 70 -3.92 -18.61 -8.83
CA LEU A 70 -2.52 -18.63 -8.38
C LEU A 70 -2.34 -17.58 -7.29
N THR A 71 -1.27 -17.69 -6.52
CA THR A 71 -0.82 -16.65 -5.60
C THR A 71 0.67 -16.45 -5.80
N LEU A 72 1.11 -15.19 -5.85
CA LEU A 72 2.50 -14.79 -5.93
C LEU A 72 2.83 -13.92 -4.72
N ASN A 73 3.80 -14.35 -3.92
CA ASN A 73 4.36 -13.51 -2.89
C ASN A 73 5.41 -12.56 -3.51
N VAL A 74 5.25 -11.25 -3.30
CA VAL A 74 6.14 -10.18 -3.76
C VAL A 74 6.90 -9.57 -2.59
N GLN A 75 8.19 -9.29 -2.79
CA GLN A 75 9.10 -8.85 -1.73
C GLN A 75 9.54 -7.41 -1.97
N SER A 76 9.65 -6.62 -0.90
CA SER A 76 10.14 -5.23 -0.98
C SER A 76 11.56 -5.18 -1.54
N VAL A 77 11.76 -4.34 -2.56
CA VAL A 77 13.07 -4.13 -3.21
C VAL A 77 13.51 -2.68 -3.19
N SER A 78 12.59 -1.72 -3.03
CA SER A 78 12.90 -0.29 -3.00
C SER A 78 11.92 0.46 -2.11
N VAL A 79 12.45 1.41 -1.35
CA VAL A 79 11.67 2.43 -0.63
C VAL A 79 12.34 3.77 -0.88
N GLN A 80 11.59 4.74 -1.40
CA GLN A 80 12.09 6.06 -1.73
C GLN A 80 11.10 7.15 -1.35
N GLU A 81 11.60 8.26 -0.79
CA GLU A 81 10.79 9.47 -0.63
C GLU A 81 10.52 10.13 -1.99
N VAL A 82 9.23 10.32 -2.30
CA VAL A 82 8.70 10.97 -3.51
C VAL A 82 7.79 12.16 -3.15
N SER A 83 8.10 12.83 -2.04
CA SER A 83 7.39 14.01 -1.54
C SER A 83 7.32 15.12 -2.58
N GLN A 84 6.13 15.75 -2.74
CA GLN A 84 5.92 16.91 -3.60
C GLN A 84 6.41 18.22 -2.94
N LEU A 85 7.64 18.19 -2.41
CA LEU A 85 8.29 19.32 -1.76
C LEU A 85 9.44 19.84 -2.62
N CYS A 86 9.82 21.10 -2.41
CA CYS A 86 11.06 21.62 -2.97
C CYS A 86 12.27 20.86 -2.37
N PRO A 87 13.39 20.69 -3.09
CA PRO A 87 14.56 19.96 -2.58
C PRO A 87 15.07 20.47 -1.22
N ASP A 88 15.02 21.79 -0.98
CA ASP A 88 15.45 22.40 0.28
C ASP A 88 14.49 22.12 1.46
N ASP A 89 13.24 21.76 1.15
CA ASP A 89 12.18 21.45 2.12
C ASP A 89 12.09 19.96 2.44
N LEU A 90 12.67 19.07 1.61
CA LEU A 90 12.69 17.62 1.83
C LEU A 90 13.19 17.22 3.23
N PRO A 91 14.28 17.80 3.79
CA PRO A 91 14.72 17.46 5.15
C PRO A 91 13.70 17.79 6.25
N ASN A 92 12.69 18.60 5.94
CA ASN A 92 11.61 18.98 6.86
C ASN A 92 10.31 18.19 6.60
N SER A 93 10.33 17.16 5.75
CA SER A 93 9.19 16.27 5.52
C SER A 93 8.94 15.32 6.70
N THR A 94 7.75 14.74 6.78
CA THR A 94 7.42 13.71 7.79
C THR A 94 8.26 12.45 7.63
N CYS A 95 8.79 12.15 6.43
CA CYS A 95 9.76 11.06 6.22
C CYS A 95 11.10 11.32 6.93
N ASN A 96 11.43 12.59 7.17
CA ASN A 96 12.68 13.02 7.81
C ASN A 96 12.45 13.59 9.23
N ASN A 97 11.37 13.20 9.91
CA ASN A 97 10.97 13.70 11.23
C ASN A 97 10.65 15.21 11.29
N GLY A 98 10.34 15.82 10.15
CA GLY A 98 9.81 17.17 10.07
C GLY A 98 8.27 17.21 10.08
N ASN A 99 7.72 18.36 9.69
CA ASN A 99 6.28 18.63 9.77
C ASN A 99 5.63 18.89 8.40
N LEU A 100 6.40 18.89 7.31
CA LEU A 100 5.88 19.03 5.96
C LEU A 100 5.39 17.67 5.44
N PRO A 101 4.33 17.60 4.61
CA PRO A 101 3.83 16.33 4.10
C PRO A 101 4.92 15.54 3.36
N GLY A 102 5.18 14.32 3.84
CA GLY A 102 6.12 13.38 3.26
C GLY A 102 5.41 12.19 2.63
N LEU A 103 5.89 11.74 1.47
CA LEU A 103 5.33 10.59 0.75
C LEU A 103 6.46 9.63 0.37
N GLU A 104 6.26 8.34 0.60
CA GLU A 104 7.15 7.27 0.16
C GLU A 104 6.51 6.44 -0.96
N GLU A 105 7.33 6.02 -1.89
CA GLU A 105 7.06 4.95 -2.85
C GLU A 105 7.74 3.67 -2.36
N HIS A 106 6.98 2.58 -2.32
CA HIS A 106 7.44 1.25 -1.96
C HIS A 106 7.22 0.32 -3.14
N ILE A 107 8.29 -0.31 -3.63
CA ILE A 107 8.24 -1.25 -4.76
C ILE A 107 8.49 -2.66 -4.25
N TYR A 108 7.56 -3.55 -4.56
CA TYR A 108 7.64 -4.98 -4.28
C TYR A 108 7.68 -5.74 -5.59
N THR A 109 8.52 -6.77 -5.69
CA THR A 109 8.63 -7.58 -6.92
C THR A 109 8.57 -9.06 -6.64
N GLY A 110 8.07 -9.82 -7.60
CA GLY A 110 8.09 -11.27 -7.61
C GLY A 110 7.98 -11.80 -9.04
N THR A 111 8.46 -13.02 -9.26
CA THR A 111 8.43 -13.69 -10.56
C THR A 111 7.62 -14.97 -10.47
N ILE A 112 6.75 -15.20 -11.44
CA ILE A 112 5.92 -16.41 -11.52
C ILE A 112 5.75 -16.86 -12.97
N THR A 113 5.65 -18.18 -13.18
CA THR A 113 5.16 -18.74 -14.44
C THR A 113 3.65 -18.76 -14.44
N VAL A 114 3.03 -18.04 -15.37
CA VAL A 114 1.57 -17.95 -15.51
C VAL A 114 1.12 -18.91 -16.64
N PRO A 115 0.23 -19.88 -16.37
CA PRO A 115 -0.35 -20.74 -17.40
C PRO A 115 -1.11 -19.93 -18.46
N PRO A 116 -1.21 -20.42 -19.71
CA PRO A 116 -1.99 -19.76 -20.75
C PRO A 116 -3.48 -19.65 -20.38
N CYS A 117 -4.00 -18.42 -20.32
CA CYS A 117 -5.42 -18.08 -20.19
C CYS A 117 -5.69 -16.67 -20.78
N ASP A 118 -6.90 -16.43 -21.25
CA ASP A 118 -7.30 -15.17 -21.87
C ASP A 118 -7.93 -14.15 -20.90
N ASP A 119 -8.15 -14.53 -19.63
CA ASP A 119 -8.89 -13.75 -18.64
C ASP A 119 -8.24 -13.67 -17.24
N TRP A 120 -6.91 -13.56 -17.16
CA TRP A 120 -6.24 -13.37 -15.86
C TRP A 120 -6.56 -12.00 -15.25
N THR A 121 -6.90 -12.02 -13.96
CA THR A 121 -6.95 -10.84 -13.09
C THR A 121 -6.02 -11.06 -11.91
N VAL A 122 -5.02 -10.20 -11.75
CA VAL A 122 -4.17 -10.13 -10.56
C VAL A 122 -4.69 -9.02 -9.65
N SER A 123 -4.75 -9.27 -8.36
CA SER A 123 -5.31 -8.35 -7.38
C SER A 123 -4.51 -8.31 -6.09
N TRP A 124 -4.65 -7.20 -5.38
CA TRP A 124 -4.08 -6.99 -4.06
C TRP A 124 -5.06 -6.14 -3.24
N SER A 125 -5.16 -6.44 -1.95
CA SER A 125 -5.92 -5.64 -1.01
C SER A 125 -5.21 -5.49 0.32
N LEU A 126 -5.33 -4.30 0.92
CA LEU A 126 -4.92 -4.06 2.30
C LEU A 126 -5.99 -3.23 2.99
N CYS A 127 -6.33 -3.64 4.20
CA CYS A 127 -7.04 -2.75 5.10
C CYS A 127 -6.02 -1.69 5.57
N CYS A 128 -6.18 -0.42 5.30
CA CYS A 128 -7.33 0.31 4.79
C CYS A 128 -6.83 1.42 3.83
N ARG A 129 -7.60 2.51 3.67
CA ARG A 129 -7.16 3.70 2.94
C ARG A 129 -6.53 4.72 3.90
N ASN A 130 -5.80 5.68 3.33
CA ASN A 130 -5.25 6.80 4.08
C ASN A 130 -6.40 7.64 4.71
N ASP A 131 -6.36 7.86 6.02
CA ASP A 131 -7.37 8.63 6.76
C ASP A 131 -7.40 10.13 6.40
N ALA A 132 -6.34 10.64 5.78
CA ALA A 132 -6.32 12.01 5.23
C ALA A 132 -7.29 12.20 4.05
N ILE A 133 -7.92 11.13 3.54
CA ILE A 133 -8.92 11.20 2.46
C ILE A 133 -10.22 11.83 3.00
N VAL A 134 -10.47 13.08 2.62
CA VAL A 134 -11.62 13.86 3.12
C VAL A 134 -12.94 13.66 2.36
N ASN A 135 -12.93 12.88 1.27
CA ASN A 135 -14.10 12.64 0.41
C ASN A 135 -14.66 11.21 0.50
N LEU A 136 -14.22 10.43 1.50
CA LEU A 136 -14.69 9.09 1.79
C LEU A 136 -15.15 9.04 3.26
N LEU A 137 -16.25 8.33 3.53
CA LEU A 137 -16.69 8.11 4.90
C LEU A 137 -15.80 7.02 5.52
N ASP A 138 -15.24 7.31 6.70
CA ASP A 138 -14.38 6.41 7.48
C ASP A 138 -13.30 5.71 6.60
N PRO A 139 -12.36 6.46 5.98
CA PRO A 139 -11.38 5.90 5.05
C PRO A 139 -10.50 4.82 5.70
N ASP A 140 -10.25 4.97 6.99
CA ASP A 140 -9.55 4.02 7.85
C ASP A 140 -10.30 2.70 8.07
N LEU A 141 -11.51 2.55 7.55
CA LEU A 141 -12.30 1.31 7.52
C LEU A 141 -12.59 0.80 6.10
N GLN A 142 -12.07 1.46 5.07
CA GLN A 142 -12.25 1.04 3.67
C GLN A 142 -10.98 0.38 3.14
N ASP A 143 -11.10 -0.69 2.37
CA ASP A 143 -9.94 -1.37 1.80
C ASP A 143 -9.29 -0.58 0.66
N GLY A 144 -7.96 -0.55 0.64
CA GLY A 144 -7.20 -0.31 -0.59
C GLY A 144 -7.28 -1.56 -1.45
N TYR A 145 -7.75 -1.42 -2.69
CA TYR A 145 -7.82 -2.53 -3.65
C TYR A 145 -7.21 -2.09 -4.98
N LEU A 146 -6.35 -2.93 -5.53
CA LEU A 146 -5.70 -2.77 -6.82
C LEU A 146 -5.89 -4.04 -7.63
N GLU A 147 -6.13 -3.88 -8.93
CA GLU A 147 -6.17 -5.02 -9.86
C GLU A 147 -5.59 -4.64 -11.23
N ALA A 148 -5.07 -5.65 -11.92
CA ALA A 148 -4.72 -5.57 -13.33
C ALA A 148 -5.23 -6.83 -14.03
N SER A 149 -5.70 -6.69 -15.27
CA SER A 149 -6.12 -7.81 -16.10
C SER A 149 -5.19 -7.97 -17.30
N PHE A 150 -5.00 -9.22 -17.75
CA PHE A 150 -4.16 -9.52 -18.89
C PHE A 150 -4.55 -10.84 -19.56
N ASN A 151 -4.19 -10.96 -20.83
CA ASN A 151 -4.45 -12.12 -21.67
C ASN A 151 -3.12 -12.62 -22.24
N ASN A 152 -2.64 -13.76 -21.75
CA ASN A 152 -1.37 -14.34 -22.18
C ASN A 152 -1.54 -15.46 -23.24
N VAL A 153 -2.70 -15.51 -23.90
CA VAL A 153 -2.98 -16.40 -25.05
C VAL A 153 -2.94 -15.60 -26.34
N ASP A 154 -3.75 -14.55 -26.45
CA ASP A 154 -3.80 -13.66 -27.62
C ASP A 154 -2.58 -12.73 -27.65
N PHE A 155 -2.06 -12.37 -26.49
CA PHE A 155 -0.87 -11.53 -26.31
C PHE A 155 0.14 -12.25 -25.41
N ALA A 156 0.75 -13.31 -25.94
CA ALA A 156 1.56 -14.26 -25.17
C ALA A 156 2.75 -13.68 -24.38
N CYS A 157 3.16 -12.44 -24.68
CA CYS A 157 4.24 -11.75 -23.98
C CYS A 157 4.02 -10.24 -24.10
N ASP A 158 3.05 -9.74 -23.35
CA ASP A 158 2.75 -8.32 -23.25
C ASP A 158 3.20 -7.74 -21.90
N ASN A 159 3.43 -6.45 -21.87
CA ASN A 159 3.83 -5.71 -20.68
C ASN A 159 2.71 -4.74 -20.28
N SER A 160 2.52 -4.52 -18.98
CA SER A 160 1.58 -3.50 -18.55
C SER A 160 2.02 -2.11 -19.00
N PRO A 161 1.09 -1.17 -19.19
CA PRO A 161 1.42 0.25 -19.29
C PRO A 161 2.28 0.70 -18.10
N GLN A 162 3.15 1.67 -18.35
CA GLN A 162 3.98 2.32 -17.34
C GLN A 162 3.66 3.82 -17.33
N PHE A 163 3.52 4.41 -16.16
CA PHE A 163 3.30 5.84 -15.99
C PHE A 163 4.54 6.46 -15.34
N THR A 164 5.11 7.50 -15.96
CA THR A 164 6.32 8.20 -15.50
C THR A 164 6.09 9.70 -15.44
#